data_AF-A0A7X8KY38-F1
#
_entry.id   AF-A0A7X8KY38-F1
#
_cell.length_a   1.000
_cell.length_b   1.000
_cell.length_c   1.000
_cell.angle_alpha   90.00
_cell.angle_beta   90.00
_cell.angle_gamma   90.00
#
_symmetry.space_group_name_H-M   'P 1'
#
loop_
_entity.id
_entity.type
_entity.pdbx_description
1 polymer ?
#
loop_
_entity_poly.entity_id
_entity_poly.type
_entity_poly.pdbx_seq_one_letter_code
_entity_poly.pdbx_strand_id
1 'polypeptide(L)'
;MAKIKESDYLHSASRVKSIEKHMLTRERAEKMIDAKTMEDAIRVLDDCYYGYLNEITDFENYDNLLIEEHKKTYDFIKSIAPDPEHFNIFLYPYDYHNLKVLMKNEYLNKDETDILVDTGTIDLNVLRHSLKERKFSELTENMGKALNEIIEDFPKTKDPQLIDIVLDRYCFDEMLKAAEKTGNKFITDYVKMQIDSINIKTYVRLKKMNKSWDFFSKVFLHGGTIHEHIFIRNYDEPFEKFGELLLAYGFKDVFLEGTEALTETGKYTKLEKLLDNKLMQHVKSAKYVPPYGIETLAGYLIAKDNEIKIARIILAGKTAGISPELIRERVRETYV
;
A
#
# COMPACT_ATOMS: atom_id res chain seq x y z
N MET A 1 7.55 15.85 -27.06
CA MET A 1 6.64 14.70 -26.88
C MET A 1 5.22 15.17 -27.16
N ALA A 2 4.42 14.42 -27.92
CA ALA A 2 3.03 14.78 -28.18
C ALA A 2 2.24 14.76 -26.85
N LYS A 3 1.39 15.75 -26.61
CA LYS A 3 0.57 15.82 -25.39
C LYS A 3 -0.48 14.72 -25.47
N ILE A 4 -0.32 13.67 -24.66
CA ILE A 4 -1.28 12.56 -24.54
C ILE A 4 -2.62 13.14 -24.11
N LYS A 5 -3.70 12.76 -24.81
CA LYS A 5 -5.06 13.18 -24.50
C LYS A 5 -5.77 12.07 -23.73
N GLU A 6 -6.78 12.44 -22.94
CA GLU A 6 -7.66 11.47 -22.27
C GLU A 6 -8.23 10.43 -23.27
N SER A 7 -8.61 10.87 -24.47
CA SER A 7 -9.06 9.97 -25.55
C SER A 7 -8.10 8.82 -25.90
N ASP A 8 -6.80 8.97 -25.63
CA ASP A 8 -5.80 7.95 -25.91
C ASP A 8 -5.90 6.76 -24.93
N TYR A 9 -6.52 6.98 -23.76
CA TYR A 9 -6.80 5.93 -22.77
C TYR A 9 -8.09 5.14 -23.06
N LEU A 10 -8.92 5.53 -24.03
CA LEU A 10 -10.20 4.87 -24.32
C LEU A 10 -10.06 3.36 -24.58
N HIS A 11 -9.09 2.97 -25.41
CA HIS A 11 -8.84 1.57 -25.72
C HIS A 11 -8.36 0.81 -24.48
N SER A 12 -7.44 1.41 -23.72
CA SER A 12 -6.87 0.84 -22.49
C SER A 12 -7.92 0.66 -21.41
N ALA A 13 -8.76 1.67 -21.18
CA ALA A 13 -9.87 1.64 -20.23
C ALA A 13 -10.90 0.56 -20.59
N SER A 14 -11.21 0.39 -21.88
CA SER A 14 -12.10 -0.67 -22.35
C SER A 14 -11.55 -2.07 -22.07
N ARG A 15 -10.24 -2.27 -22.25
CA ARG A 15 -9.57 -3.54 -21.92
C ARG A 15 -9.60 -3.81 -20.42
N VAL A 16 -9.33 -2.81 -19.58
CA VAL A 16 -9.43 -2.91 -18.12
C VAL A 16 -10.84 -3.30 -17.69
N LYS A 17 -11.88 -2.62 -18.21
CA LYS A 17 -13.28 -2.93 -17.88
C LYS A 17 -13.68 -4.37 -18.24
N SER A 18 -13.14 -4.92 -19.33
CA SER A 18 -13.41 -6.30 -19.72
C SER A 18 -12.87 -7.32 -18.69
N ILE A 19 -11.76 -7.00 -18.02
CA ILE A 19 -11.13 -7.91 -17.04
C ILE A 19 -11.53 -7.62 -15.58
N GLU A 20 -12.01 -6.41 -15.27
CA GLU A 20 -12.54 -6.04 -13.93
C GLU A 20 -13.61 -7.02 -13.43
N LYS A 21 -14.41 -7.60 -14.34
CA LYS A 21 -15.45 -8.59 -13.98
C LYS A 21 -14.90 -9.89 -13.37
N HIS A 22 -13.61 -10.14 -13.52
CA HIS A 22 -12.92 -11.32 -13.00
C HIS A 22 -12.26 -11.07 -11.65
N MET A 23 -12.35 -9.86 -11.10
CA MET A 23 -11.79 -9.55 -9.78
C MET A 23 -12.45 -10.36 -8.65
N LEU A 24 -11.77 -10.45 -7.52
CA LEU A 24 -12.24 -11.09 -6.31
C LEU A 24 -13.37 -10.25 -5.70
N THR A 25 -14.59 -10.76 -5.83
CA THR A 25 -15.77 -10.18 -5.20
C THR A 25 -15.81 -10.52 -3.72
N ARG A 26 -16.61 -9.78 -2.96
CA ARG A 26 -16.87 -10.12 -1.54
C ARG A 26 -17.36 -11.55 -1.38
N GLU A 27 -18.26 -12.01 -2.25
CA GLU A 27 -18.78 -13.38 -2.22
C GLU A 27 -17.66 -14.42 -2.41
N ARG A 28 -16.74 -14.17 -3.35
CA ARG A 28 -15.57 -15.05 -3.58
C ARG A 28 -14.63 -15.03 -2.38
N ALA A 29 -14.36 -13.86 -1.79
CA ALA A 29 -13.55 -13.76 -0.57
C ALA A 29 -14.18 -14.53 0.61
N GLU A 30 -15.50 -14.47 0.79
CA GLU A 30 -16.22 -15.26 1.81
C GLU A 30 -16.10 -16.77 1.54
N LYS A 31 -16.26 -17.20 0.28
CA LYS A 31 -16.02 -18.60 -0.11
C LYS A 31 -14.60 -19.06 0.21
N MET A 32 -13.59 -18.21 -0.02
CA MET A 32 -12.21 -18.52 0.37
C MET A 32 -12.06 -18.67 1.87
N ILE A 33 -12.70 -17.81 2.68
CA ILE A 33 -12.63 -17.88 4.15
C ILE A 33 -13.24 -19.19 4.66
N ASP A 34 -14.41 -19.56 4.14
CA ASP A 34 -15.17 -20.73 4.59
C ASP A 34 -14.68 -22.07 3.98
N ALA A 35 -13.72 -22.01 3.04
CA ALA A 35 -13.13 -23.19 2.42
C ALA A 35 -12.51 -24.13 3.48
N LYS A 36 -12.69 -25.44 3.34
CA LYS A 36 -12.22 -26.41 4.34
C LYS A 36 -10.72 -26.66 4.28
N THR A 37 -10.14 -26.55 3.10
CA THR A 37 -8.73 -26.80 2.84
C THR A 37 -8.06 -25.58 2.20
N MET A 38 -6.73 -25.52 2.27
CA MET A 38 -5.95 -24.49 1.58
C MET A 38 -6.16 -24.55 0.07
N GLU A 39 -6.17 -25.77 -0.49
CA GLU A 39 -6.41 -26.02 -1.90
C GLU A 39 -7.76 -25.47 -2.37
N ASP A 40 -8.84 -25.73 -1.61
CA ASP A 40 -10.16 -25.20 -1.92
C ASP A 40 -10.19 -23.66 -1.90
N ALA A 41 -9.43 -23.03 -0.99
CA ALA A 41 -9.33 -21.57 -0.93
C ALA A 41 -8.59 -21.00 -2.14
N ILE A 42 -7.49 -21.64 -2.56
CA ILE A 42 -6.68 -21.23 -3.71
C ILE A 42 -7.47 -21.41 -5.02
N ARG A 43 -8.27 -22.48 -5.16
CA ARG A 43 -9.12 -22.70 -6.35
C ARG A 43 -10.15 -21.61 -6.59
N VAL A 44 -10.55 -20.82 -5.58
CA VAL A 44 -11.41 -19.64 -5.81
C VAL A 44 -10.67 -18.55 -6.61
N LEU A 45 -9.34 -18.52 -6.54
CA LEU A 45 -8.52 -17.59 -7.32
C LEU A 45 -8.41 -18.01 -8.80
N ASP A 46 -8.66 -19.28 -9.16
CA ASP A 46 -8.78 -19.71 -10.57
C ASP A 46 -9.91 -18.95 -11.28
N ASP A 47 -11.06 -18.81 -10.61
CA ASP A 47 -12.20 -18.03 -11.10
C ASP A 47 -11.88 -16.52 -11.23
N CYS A 48 -10.79 -16.10 -10.61
CA CYS A 48 -10.22 -14.75 -10.69
C CYS A 48 -9.04 -14.64 -11.67
N TYR A 49 -8.74 -15.71 -12.42
CA TYR A 49 -7.65 -15.82 -13.39
C TYR A 49 -6.25 -15.64 -12.79
N TYR A 50 -6.06 -15.97 -11.51
CA TYR A 50 -4.74 -16.00 -10.89
C TYR A 50 -3.93 -17.19 -11.43
N GLY A 51 -2.84 -16.91 -12.14
CA GLY A 51 -1.84 -17.91 -12.58
C GLY A 51 -2.38 -19.14 -13.30
N TYR A 52 -1.50 -20.12 -13.53
CA TYR A 52 -1.89 -21.48 -13.94
C TYR A 52 -1.79 -22.39 -12.71
N LEU A 53 -2.85 -22.48 -11.91
CA LEU A 53 -2.85 -23.27 -10.67
C LEU A 53 -2.58 -24.78 -10.88
N ASN A 54 -2.68 -25.26 -12.12
CA ASN A 54 -2.33 -26.63 -12.51
C ASN A 54 -0.85 -27.00 -12.28
N GLU A 55 0.02 -26.01 -12.07
CA GLU A 55 1.45 -26.20 -11.77
C GLU A 55 1.77 -26.05 -10.27
N ILE A 56 0.80 -25.61 -9.44
CA ILE A 56 1.01 -25.49 -8.00
C ILE A 56 0.92 -26.88 -7.36
N THR A 57 2.09 -27.40 -7.03
CA THR A 57 2.24 -28.64 -6.27
C THR A 57 2.41 -28.39 -4.76
N ASP A 58 2.78 -27.16 -4.39
CA ASP A 58 2.96 -26.71 -3.01
C ASP A 58 2.00 -25.56 -2.70
N PHE A 59 0.83 -25.92 -2.16
CA PHE A 59 -0.20 -24.97 -1.74
C PHE A 59 0.19 -24.15 -0.51
N GLU A 60 1.29 -24.49 0.19
CA GLU A 60 1.83 -23.66 1.27
C GLU A 60 2.64 -22.48 0.72
N ASN A 61 3.15 -22.56 -0.50
CA ASN A 61 3.87 -21.48 -1.19
C ASN A 61 2.95 -20.62 -2.08
N TYR A 62 1.83 -20.18 -1.51
CA TYR A 62 0.88 -19.30 -2.20
C TYR A 62 1.44 -17.90 -2.47
N ASP A 63 2.53 -17.48 -1.82
CA ASP A 63 3.11 -16.16 -2.02
C ASP A 63 3.64 -15.97 -3.44
N ASN A 64 4.21 -17.02 -4.06
CA ASN A 64 4.62 -16.98 -5.47
C ASN A 64 3.45 -16.68 -6.40
N LEU A 65 2.29 -17.32 -6.18
CA LEU A 65 1.07 -17.05 -6.96
C LEU A 65 0.65 -15.57 -6.87
N LEU A 66 0.72 -14.99 -5.66
CA LEU A 66 0.36 -13.59 -5.44
C LEU A 66 1.37 -12.62 -6.08
N ILE A 67 2.67 -12.96 -6.04
CA ILE A 67 3.75 -12.20 -6.68
C ILE A 67 3.60 -12.22 -8.20
N GLU A 68 3.34 -13.39 -8.79
CA GLU A 68 3.12 -13.54 -10.23
C GLU A 68 1.90 -12.75 -10.71
N GLU A 69 0.79 -12.82 -9.97
CA GLU A 69 -0.40 -12.04 -10.33
C GLU A 69 -0.17 -10.53 -10.21
N HIS A 70 0.61 -10.09 -9.20
CA HIS A 70 1.04 -8.70 -9.11
C HIS A 70 1.85 -8.30 -10.35
N LYS A 71 2.89 -9.06 -10.70
CA LYS A 71 3.75 -8.81 -11.87
C LYS A 71 2.94 -8.75 -13.17
N LYS A 72 2.09 -9.76 -13.41
CA LYS A 72 1.18 -9.85 -14.55
C LYS A 72 0.23 -8.65 -14.64
N THR A 73 -0.30 -8.17 -13.52
CA THR A 73 -1.19 -7.00 -13.49
C THR A 73 -0.46 -5.75 -13.96
N TYR A 74 0.75 -5.51 -13.45
CA TYR A 74 1.54 -4.33 -13.83
C TYR A 74 2.06 -4.43 -15.26
N ASP A 75 2.51 -5.60 -15.72
CA ASP A 75 2.92 -5.82 -17.11
C ASP A 75 1.76 -5.60 -18.08
N PHE A 76 0.56 -6.05 -17.73
CA PHE A 76 -0.65 -5.79 -18.50
C PHE A 76 -0.91 -4.28 -18.63
N ILE A 77 -0.88 -3.53 -17.53
CA ILE A 77 -1.11 -2.07 -17.59
C ILE A 77 -0.01 -1.37 -18.38
N LYS A 78 1.26 -1.71 -18.17
CA LYS A 78 2.38 -1.18 -18.95
C LYS A 78 2.22 -1.44 -20.45
N SER A 79 1.66 -2.59 -20.84
CA SER A 79 1.45 -2.95 -22.25
C SER A 79 0.32 -2.17 -22.94
N ILE A 80 -0.62 -1.59 -22.18
CA ILE A 80 -1.80 -0.91 -22.74
C ILE A 80 -1.83 0.58 -22.45
N ALA A 81 -1.10 1.06 -21.45
CA ALA A 81 -1.07 2.45 -21.07
C ALA A 81 -0.36 3.30 -22.14
N PRO A 82 -0.97 4.41 -22.60
CA PRO A 82 -0.28 5.40 -23.43
C PRO A 82 0.97 5.98 -22.76
N ASP A 83 0.92 6.14 -21.43
CA ASP A 83 2.01 6.58 -20.58
C ASP A 83 2.19 5.61 -19.40
N PRO A 84 3.05 4.59 -19.54
CA PRO A 84 3.25 3.59 -18.49
C PRO A 84 4.01 4.16 -17.28
N GLU A 85 4.80 5.22 -17.45
CA GLU A 85 5.64 5.79 -16.38
C GLU A 85 4.80 6.41 -15.27
N HIS A 86 3.61 6.95 -15.60
CA HIS A 86 2.67 7.45 -14.60
C HIS A 86 2.21 6.38 -13.58
N PHE A 87 2.33 5.09 -13.90
CA PHE A 87 1.93 4.02 -12.98
C PHE A 87 3.06 3.57 -12.05
N ASN A 88 4.28 4.05 -12.24
CA ASN A 88 5.42 3.79 -11.35
C ASN A 88 5.16 4.29 -9.91
N ILE A 89 4.24 5.25 -9.73
CA ILE A 89 3.79 5.76 -8.42
C ILE A 89 3.40 4.61 -7.48
N PHE A 90 2.73 3.59 -8.01
CA PHE A 90 2.24 2.46 -7.23
C PHE A 90 3.33 1.40 -6.99
N LEU A 91 4.45 1.48 -7.70
CA LEU A 91 5.58 0.57 -7.57
C LEU A 91 6.64 1.04 -6.56
N TYR A 92 6.75 2.35 -6.31
CA TYR A 92 7.72 2.88 -5.35
C TYR A 92 7.66 2.23 -3.95
N PRO A 93 6.48 1.97 -3.34
CA PRO A 93 6.43 1.28 -2.05
C PRO A 93 7.21 -0.04 -2.01
N TYR A 94 7.28 -0.77 -3.11
CA TYR A 94 8.02 -2.02 -3.21
C TYR A 94 9.53 -1.79 -3.32
N ASP A 95 9.96 -0.78 -4.09
CA ASP A 95 11.38 -0.39 -4.15
C ASP A 95 11.88 0.06 -2.78
N TYR A 96 11.13 0.92 -2.09
CA TYR A 96 11.47 1.40 -0.74
C TYR A 96 11.40 0.28 0.32
N HIS A 97 10.50 -0.70 0.16
CA HIS A 97 10.51 -1.92 0.96
C HIS A 97 11.81 -2.71 0.77
N ASN A 98 12.22 -2.93 -0.48
CA ASN A 98 13.48 -3.61 -0.78
C ASN A 98 14.68 -2.86 -0.20
N LEU A 99 14.72 -1.53 -0.31
CA LEU A 99 15.77 -0.72 0.32
C LEU A 99 15.78 -0.86 1.85
N LYS A 100 14.59 -0.87 2.50
CA LYS A 100 14.48 -1.08 3.96
C LYS A 100 15.08 -2.43 4.37
N VAL A 101 14.72 -3.49 3.65
CA VAL A 101 15.22 -4.85 3.91
C VAL A 101 16.74 -4.91 3.72
N LEU A 102 17.26 -4.42 2.58
CA LEU A 102 18.68 -4.48 2.26
C LEU A 102 19.54 -3.67 3.25
N MET A 103 19.08 -2.47 3.64
CA MET A 103 19.79 -1.63 4.63
C MET A 103 19.79 -2.28 6.01
N LYS A 104 18.66 -2.87 6.44
CA LYS A 104 18.60 -3.60 7.71
C LYS A 104 19.48 -4.85 7.69
N ASN A 105 19.53 -5.59 6.60
CA ASN A 105 20.41 -6.74 6.47
C ASN A 105 21.88 -6.35 6.61
N GLU A 106 22.28 -5.25 5.98
CA GLU A 106 23.64 -4.71 6.08
C GLU A 106 23.99 -4.27 7.51
N TYR A 107 23.14 -3.47 8.15
CA TYR A 107 23.44 -2.92 9.48
C TYR A 107 23.21 -3.88 10.65
N LEU A 108 22.30 -4.83 10.50
CA LEU A 108 21.92 -5.77 11.56
C LEU A 108 22.55 -7.16 11.36
N ASN A 109 23.37 -7.35 10.32
CA ASN A 109 23.96 -8.63 9.92
C ASN A 109 22.90 -9.75 9.83
N LYS A 110 21.78 -9.43 9.17
CA LYS A 110 20.69 -10.36 8.90
C LYS A 110 20.73 -10.80 7.45
N ASP A 111 20.11 -11.94 7.17
CA ASP A 111 19.93 -12.46 5.80
C ASP A 111 18.45 -12.70 5.54
N GLU A 112 17.67 -11.62 5.51
CA GLU A 112 16.23 -11.65 5.21
C GLU A 112 16.01 -11.36 3.71
N THR A 113 16.58 -12.15 2.81
CA THR A 113 16.41 -11.93 1.36
C THR A 113 15.09 -12.44 0.82
N ASP A 114 14.45 -13.36 1.53
CA ASP A 114 13.23 -14.05 1.08
C ASP A 114 11.99 -13.13 1.07
N ILE A 115 12.08 -11.98 1.74
CA ILE A 115 11.00 -10.98 1.82
C ILE A 115 11.15 -9.83 0.79
N LEU A 116 12.13 -9.92 -0.11
CA LEU A 116 12.30 -8.96 -1.20
C LEU A 116 11.22 -9.16 -2.27
N VAL A 117 10.87 -8.08 -2.96
CA VAL A 117 9.79 -8.05 -3.96
C VAL A 117 10.36 -7.70 -5.34
N ASP A 118 10.15 -8.55 -6.33
CA ASP A 118 10.66 -8.40 -7.71
C ASP A 118 9.68 -7.68 -8.67
N THR A 119 8.89 -6.74 -8.14
CA THR A 119 7.87 -6.02 -8.94
C THR A 119 8.04 -4.51 -8.90
N GLY A 120 9.13 -4.01 -8.30
CA GLY A 120 9.45 -2.59 -8.22
C GLY A 120 9.77 -1.93 -9.56
N THR A 121 10.14 -0.65 -9.51
CA THR A 121 10.60 0.09 -10.70
C THR A 121 12.06 -0.20 -11.04
N ILE A 122 12.84 -0.69 -10.07
CA ILE A 122 14.27 -0.96 -10.20
C ILE A 122 14.53 -2.44 -9.98
N ASP A 123 15.39 -3.03 -10.82
CA ASP A 123 15.83 -4.42 -10.68
C ASP A 123 16.54 -4.64 -9.33
N LEU A 124 16.25 -5.77 -8.68
CA LEU A 124 16.82 -6.11 -7.38
C LEU A 124 18.35 -6.17 -7.39
N ASN A 125 18.97 -6.58 -8.50
CA ASN A 125 20.43 -6.62 -8.62
C ASN A 125 21.02 -5.21 -8.69
N VAL A 126 20.33 -4.27 -9.36
CA VAL A 126 20.72 -2.86 -9.41
C VAL A 126 20.63 -2.24 -8.02
N LEU A 127 19.56 -2.51 -7.26
CA LEU A 127 19.43 -2.06 -5.86
C LEU A 127 20.57 -2.60 -4.98
N ARG A 128 20.84 -3.91 -5.07
CA ARG A 128 21.93 -4.57 -4.33
C ARG A 128 23.30 -4.01 -4.70
N HIS A 129 23.56 -3.82 -5.99
CA HIS A 129 24.82 -3.27 -6.48
C HIS A 129 25.02 -1.82 -6.02
N SER A 130 23.99 -0.99 -6.17
CA SER A 130 24.00 0.43 -5.77
C SER A 130 24.33 0.59 -4.29
N LEU A 131 23.71 -0.24 -3.43
CA LEU A 131 23.98 -0.24 -1.99
C LEU A 131 25.40 -0.70 -1.66
N LYS A 132 25.87 -1.80 -2.26
CA LYS A 132 27.20 -2.34 -2.02
C LYS A 132 28.32 -1.38 -2.43
N GLU A 133 28.19 -0.76 -3.60
CA GLU A 133 29.19 0.16 -4.15
C GLU A 133 29.06 1.60 -3.64
N ARG A 134 28.01 1.90 -2.85
CA ARG A 134 27.64 3.26 -2.41
C ARG A 134 27.53 4.24 -3.58
N LYS A 135 26.95 3.77 -4.69
CA LYS A 135 26.70 4.54 -5.91
C LYS A 135 25.22 4.53 -6.21
N PHE A 136 24.57 5.68 -6.08
CA PHE A 136 23.11 5.79 -6.22
C PHE A 136 22.68 6.46 -7.53
N SER A 137 23.56 6.52 -8.52
CA SER A 137 23.27 7.16 -9.82
C SER A 137 22.22 6.43 -10.64
N GLU A 138 22.03 5.13 -10.39
CA GLU A 138 21.00 4.30 -11.04
C GLU A 138 19.68 4.30 -10.27
N LEU A 139 19.63 4.96 -9.10
CA LEU A 139 18.43 5.10 -8.29
C LEU A 139 17.76 6.44 -8.55
N THR A 140 16.53 6.62 -8.06
CA THR A 140 15.90 7.93 -8.08
C THR A 140 16.66 8.91 -7.16
N GLU A 141 16.54 10.20 -7.45
CA GLU A 141 17.17 11.24 -6.63
C GLU A 141 16.74 11.16 -5.16
N ASN A 142 15.45 10.85 -4.93
CA ASN A 142 14.89 10.69 -3.58
C ASN A 142 15.46 9.46 -2.87
N MET A 143 15.56 8.31 -3.55
CA MET A 143 16.20 7.11 -2.98
C MET A 143 17.66 7.38 -2.61
N GLY A 144 18.43 8.03 -3.50
CA GLY A 144 19.82 8.39 -3.23
C GLY A 144 19.97 9.32 -2.01
N LYS A 145 19.09 10.32 -1.87
CA LYS A 145 19.06 11.21 -0.69
C LYS A 145 18.73 10.46 0.59
N ALA A 146 17.71 9.59 0.55
CA ALA A 146 17.31 8.77 1.69
C ALA A 146 18.45 7.89 2.19
N LEU A 147 19.16 7.23 1.26
CA LEU A 147 20.27 6.35 1.59
C LEU A 147 21.46 7.12 2.18
N ASN A 148 21.80 8.28 1.62
CA ASN A 148 22.85 9.14 2.17
C ASN A 148 22.54 9.60 3.60
N GLU A 149 21.28 10.02 3.85
CA GLU A 149 20.83 10.42 5.19
C GLU A 149 20.96 9.26 6.19
N ILE A 150 20.54 8.05 5.81
CA ILE A 150 20.67 6.86 6.66
C ILE A 150 22.14 6.51 6.93
N ILE A 151 23.00 6.57 5.92
CA ILE A 151 24.43 6.29 6.07
C ILE A 151 25.09 7.27 7.04
N GLU A 152 24.65 8.53 7.06
CA GLU A 152 25.17 9.53 7.97
C GLU A 152 24.64 9.38 9.41
N ASP A 153 23.34 9.12 9.57
CA ASP A 153 22.66 9.21 10.86
C ASP A 153 22.50 7.88 11.60
N PHE A 154 22.46 6.75 10.88
CA PHE A 154 22.36 5.43 11.50
C PHE A 154 23.54 5.13 12.45
N PRO A 155 24.81 5.41 12.10
CA PRO A 155 25.94 5.18 13.01
C PRO A 155 25.85 5.97 14.33
N LYS A 156 25.17 7.13 14.31
CA LYS A 156 25.00 8.03 15.48
C LYS A 156 23.95 7.48 16.44
N THR A 157 22.87 6.89 15.92
CA THR A 157 21.71 6.45 16.73
C THR A 157 21.69 4.95 17.00
N LYS A 158 22.14 4.14 16.03
CA LYS A 158 22.01 2.67 15.97
C LYS A 158 20.57 2.16 16.17
N ASP A 159 19.57 2.98 15.86
CA ASP A 159 18.15 2.62 15.96
C ASP A 159 17.64 2.14 14.59
N PRO A 160 17.24 0.85 14.43
CA PRO A 160 16.66 0.33 13.20
C PRO A 160 15.41 1.10 12.74
N GLN A 161 14.67 1.73 13.65
CA GLN A 161 13.48 2.52 13.31
C GLN A 161 13.83 3.74 12.46
N LEU A 162 15.06 4.28 12.58
CA LEU A 162 15.50 5.39 11.75
C LEU A 162 15.42 5.04 10.26
N ILE A 163 15.83 3.81 9.89
CA ILE A 163 15.80 3.33 8.51
C ILE A 163 14.37 3.36 7.97
N ASP A 164 13.40 2.87 8.76
CA ASP A 164 11.99 2.87 8.37
C ASP A 164 11.45 4.29 8.22
N ILE A 165 11.70 5.16 9.20
CA ILE A 165 11.20 6.54 9.23
C ILE A 165 11.72 7.33 8.03
N VAL A 166 13.02 7.24 7.74
CA VAL A 166 13.63 7.97 6.63
C VAL A 166 13.09 7.43 5.30
N LEU A 167 13.12 6.12 5.07
CA LEU A 167 12.67 5.55 3.79
C LEU A 167 11.17 5.75 3.55
N ASP A 168 10.32 5.66 4.58
CA ASP A 168 8.89 5.95 4.43
C ASP A 168 8.65 7.42 4.05
N ARG A 169 9.37 8.35 4.68
CA ARG A 169 9.26 9.78 4.36
C ARG A 169 9.62 10.08 2.90
N TYR A 170 10.73 9.54 2.41
CA TYR A 170 11.14 9.73 1.01
C TYR A 170 10.24 8.98 0.03
N CYS A 171 9.72 7.80 0.41
CA CYS A 171 8.76 7.04 -0.39
C CYS A 171 7.51 7.87 -0.68
N PHE A 172 6.87 8.41 0.36
CA PHE A 172 5.64 9.18 0.18
C PHE A 172 5.87 10.55 -0.47
N ASP A 173 7.02 11.18 -0.25
CA ASP A 173 7.41 12.38 -0.99
C ASP A 173 7.60 12.09 -2.49
N GLU A 174 8.24 10.97 -2.84
CA GLU A 174 8.40 10.53 -4.22
C GLU A 174 7.07 10.20 -4.89
N MET A 175 6.22 9.45 -4.19
CA MET A 175 4.86 9.13 -4.66
C MET A 175 4.04 10.40 -4.90
N LEU A 176 4.11 11.39 -4.01
CA LEU A 176 3.37 12.64 -4.16
C LEU A 176 3.88 13.46 -5.34
N LYS A 177 5.19 13.64 -5.48
CA LYS A 177 5.80 14.32 -6.63
C LYS A 177 5.44 13.65 -7.94
N ALA A 178 5.47 12.32 -7.98
CA ALA A 178 5.11 11.56 -9.17
C ALA A 178 3.61 11.65 -9.47
N ALA A 179 2.74 11.65 -8.45
CA ALA A 179 1.31 11.89 -8.61
C ALA A 179 0.99 13.28 -9.15
N GLU A 180 1.64 14.33 -8.64
CA GLU A 180 1.46 15.70 -9.13
C GLU A 180 1.90 15.85 -10.60
N LYS A 181 2.96 15.14 -11.03
CA LYS A 181 3.41 15.12 -12.43
C LYS A 181 2.38 14.55 -13.40
N THR A 182 1.52 13.63 -12.95
CA THR A 182 0.43 13.10 -13.77
C THR A 182 -0.60 14.18 -14.13
N GLY A 183 -0.66 15.27 -13.35
CA GLY A 183 -1.70 16.30 -13.46
C GLY A 183 -3.11 15.79 -13.12
N ASN A 184 -3.24 14.56 -12.63
CA ASN A 184 -4.52 13.92 -12.37
C ASN A 184 -4.91 14.06 -10.89
N LYS A 185 -6.06 14.69 -10.65
CA LYS A 185 -6.57 14.94 -9.30
C LYS A 185 -6.90 13.65 -8.56
N PHE A 186 -7.47 12.64 -9.23
CA PHE A 186 -7.84 11.38 -8.58
C PHE A 186 -6.62 10.65 -8.00
N ILE A 187 -5.51 10.59 -8.76
CA ILE A 187 -4.25 9.96 -8.32
C ILE A 187 -3.61 10.78 -7.19
N THR A 188 -3.58 12.11 -7.32
CA THR A 188 -3.02 13.00 -6.31
C THR A 188 -3.81 12.90 -4.99
N ASP A 189 -5.13 12.96 -5.05
CA ASP A 189 -6.01 12.82 -3.88
C ASP A 189 -5.83 11.45 -3.22
N TYR A 190 -5.66 10.38 -4.00
CA TYR A 190 -5.39 9.05 -3.46
C TYR A 190 -4.08 9.00 -2.65
N VAL A 191 -2.98 9.54 -3.17
CA VAL A 191 -1.70 9.59 -2.44
C VAL A 191 -1.82 10.45 -1.17
N LYS A 192 -2.50 11.60 -1.23
CA LYS A 192 -2.75 12.45 -0.05
C LYS A 192 -3.58 11.73 1.01
N MET A 193 -4.64 11.03 0.60
CA MET A 193 -5.45 10.23 1.52
C MET A 193 -4.65 9.08 2.15
N GLN A 194 -3.70 8.48 1.43
CA GLN A 194 -2.80 7.48 1.99
C GLN A 194 -1.90 8.08 3.08
N ILE A 195 -1.28 9.23 2.80
CA ILE A 195 -0.45 9.97 3.76
C ILE A 195 -1.26 10.32 5.00
N ASP A 196 -2.45 10.90 4.84
CA ASP A 196 -3.35 11.25 5.95
C ASP A 196 -3.73 10.01 6.77
N SER A 197 -4.05 8.89 6.12
CA SER A 197 -4.40 7.63 6.78
C SER A 197 -3.22 7.07 7.60
N ILE A 198 -1.99 7.19 7.09
CA ILE A 198 -0.78 6.75 7.80
C ILE A 198 -0.49 7.66 8.99
N ASN A 199 -0.61 8.98 8.83
CA ASN A 199 -0.44 9.93 9.91
C ASN A 199 -1.47 9.71 11.03
N ILE A 200 -2.73 9.45 10.68
CA ILE A 200 -3.78 9.10 11.66
C ILE A 200 -3.43 7.81 12.42
N LYS A 201 -3.04 6.73 11.71
CA LYS A 201 -2.62 5.48 12.36
C LYS A 201 -1.44 5.70 13.31
N THR A 202 -0.45 6.46 12.85
CA THR A 202 0.77 6.76 13.59
C THR A 202 0.47 7.59 14.83
N TYR A 203 -0.38 8.61 14.71
CA TYR A 203 -0.85 9.44 15.82
C TYR A 203 -1.49 8.60 16.92
N VAL A 204 -2.45 7.72 16.57
CA VAL A 204 -3.15 6.87 17.53
C VAL A 204 -2.19 5.88 18.21
N ARG A 205 -1.29 5.24 17.44
CA ARG A 205 -0.29 4.29 17.98
C ARG A 205 0.67 4.97 18.94
N LEU A 206 1.25 6.10 18.55
CA LEU A 206 2.22 6.82 19.38
C LEU A 206 1.61 7.35 20.67
N LYS A 207 0.38 7.86 20.59
CA LYS A 207 -0.36 8.30 21.78
C LYS A 207 -0.64 7.17 22.76
N LYS A 208 -1.09 6.01 22.28
CA LYS A 208 -1.28 4.83 23.15
C LYS A 208 0.03 4.29 23.72
N MET A 209 1.15 4.45 23.00
CA MET A 209 2.49 4.11 23.49
C MET A 209 3.09 5.18 24.42
N ASN A 210 2.33 6.24 24.77
CA ASN A 210 2.79 7.37 25.57
C ASN A 210 4.08 8.02 25.02
N LYS A 211 4.24 8.04 23.70
CA LYS A 211 5.35 8.74 23.02
C LYS A 211 5.01 10.22 22.90
N SER A 212 6.03 11.09 22.94
CA SER A 212 5.85 12.55 22.86
C SER A 212 5.42 13.01 21.46
N TRP A 213 4.80 14.19 21.40
CA TRP A 213 4.51 14.86 20.13
C TRP A 213 5.78 15.17 19.32
N ASP A 214 6.92 15.42 19.97
CA ASP A 214 8.23 15.59 19.31
C ASP A 214 8.63 14.34 18.50
N PHE A 215 8.36 13.15 19.05
CA PHE A 215 8.60 11.91 18.31
C PHE A 215 7.61 11.75 17.15
N PHE A 216 6.34 12.13 17.34
CA PHE A 216 5.36 12.15 16.25
C PHE A 216 5.80 13.05 15.09
N SER A 217 6.30 14.26 15.38
CA SER A 217 6.83 15.18 14.36
C SER A 217 7.96 14.58 13.52
N LYS A 218 8.81 13.76 14.12
CA LYS A 218 9.91 13.07 13.40
C LYS A 218 9.41 12.02 12.42
N VAL A 219 8.28 11.37 12.73
CA VAL A 219 7.68 10.31 11.89
C VAL A 219 6.53 10.81 11.02
N PHE A 220 6.18 12.09 11.11
CA PHE A 220 5.09 12.69 10.35
C PHE A 220 5.40 12.72 8.86
N LEU A 221 4.48 12.18 8.06
CA LEU A 221 4.57 12.23 6.61
C LEU A 221 3.95 13.51 6.08
N HIS A 222 4.74 14.29 5.35
CA HIS A 222 4.30 15.57 4.79
C HIS A 222 3.54 15.37 3.48
N GLY A 223 2.75 16.38 3.10
CA GLY A 223 2.07 16.43 1.80
C GLY A 223 0.64 15.87 1.77
N GLY A 224 0.15 15.35 2.90
CA GLY A 224 -1.27 15.04 3.11
C GLY A 224 -2.16 16.29 3.19
N THR A 225 -3.46 16.08 3.35
CA THR A 225 -4.46 17.14 3.51
C THR A 225 -4.50 17.68 4.93
N ILE A 226 -4.18 16.84 5.92
CA ILE A 226 -4.20 17.21 7.34
C ILE A 226 -2.82 17.73 7.73
N HIS A 227 -2.74 19.00 8.08
CA HIS A 227 -1.46 19.61 8.48
C HIS A 227 -0.99 19.11 9.85
N GLU A 228 0.33 18.98 10.00
CA GLU A 228 1.00 18.50 11.23
C GLU A 228 0.54 19.26 12.49
N HIS A 229 0.40 20.59 12.41
CA HIS A 229 0.00 21.41 13.54
C HIS A 229 -1.36 21.01 14.15
N ILE A 230 -2.25 20.41 13.36
CA ILE A 230 -3.55 19.92 13.82
C ILE A 230 -3.37 18.71 14.73
N PHE A 231 -2.44 17.81 14.40
CA PHE A 231 -2.10 16.66 15.25
C PHE A 231 -1.40 17.11 16.54
N ILE A 232 -0.38 17.98 16.43
CA ILE A 232 0.41 18.43 17.58
C ILE A 232 -0.47 19.19 18.59
N ARG A 233 -1.30 20.13 18.13
CA ARG A 233 -2.14 20.94 19.02
C ARG A 233 -3.15 20.09 19.82
N ASN A 234 -3.55 18.94 19.28
CA ASN A 234 -4.53 18.06 19.90
C ASN A 234 -3.90 16.80 20.50
N TYR A 235 -2.57 16.72 20.58
CA TYR A 235 -1.86 15.50 20.96
C TYR A 235 -2.21 15.01 22.36
N ASP A 236 -2.47 15.93 23.30
CA ASP A 236 -2.87 15.61 24.68
C ASP A 236 -4.40 15.53 24.89
N GLU A 237 -5.19 15.87 23.88
CA GLU A 237 -6.66 15.94 23.97
C GLU A 237 -7.33 14.56 23.78
N PRO A 238 -8.50 14.27 24.36
CA PRO A 238 -9.19 13.01 24.11
C PRO A 238 -9.44 12.73 22.61
N PHE A 239 -9.51 11.44 22.23
CA PHE A 239 -9.68 11.06 20.82
C PHE A 239 -10.96 11.63 20.23
N GLU A 240 -12.02 11.74 21.02
CA GLU A 240 -13.33 12.27 20.62
C GLU A 240 -13.20 13.71 20.10
N LYS A 241 -12.43 14.55 20.81
CA LYS A 241 -12.22 15.96 20.42
C LYS A 241 -11.41 16.07 19.13
N PHE A 242 -10.39 15.22 18.97
CA PHE A 242 -9.62 15.17 17.72
C PHE A 242 -10.46 14.65 16.55
N GLY A 243 -11.31 13.64 16.78
CA GLY A 243 -12.22 13.08 15.79
C GLY A 243 -13.20 14.11 15.23
N GLU A 244 -13.70 15.04 16.05
CA GLU A 244 -14.54 16.14 15.56
C GLU A 244 -13.82 17.05 14.54
N LEU A 245 -12.53 17.32 14.73
CA LEU A 245 -11.74 18.11 13.78
C LEU A 245 -11.53 17.38 12.46
N LEU A 246 -11.51 16.05 12.50
CA LEU A 246 -11.38 15.21 11.31
C LEU A 246 -12.62 15.23 10.41
N LEU A 247 -13.73 15.84 10.84
CA LEU A 247 -14.92 16.02 9.99
C LEU A 247 -14.62 16.80 8.72
N ALA A 248 -13.82 17.88 8.83
CA ALA A 248 -13.44 18.72 7.70
C ALA A 248 -12.62 17.97 6.63
N TYR A 249 -12.00 16.86 7.01
CA TYR A 249 -11.18 16.00 6.15
C TYR A 249 -11.91 14.69 5.77
N GLY A 250 -13.16 14.52 6.23
CA GLY A 250 -13.97 13.32 6.01
C GLY A 250 -13.51 12.09 6.81
N PHE A 251 -12.61 12.22 7.78
CA PHE A 251 -12.09 11.08 8.56
C PHE A 251 -12.82 10.86 9.90
N LYS A 252 -13.77 11.74 10.29
CA LYS A 252 -14.47 11.68 11.59
C LYS A 252 -15.02 10.29 11.93
N ASP A 253 -15.94 9.77 11.12
CA ASP A 253 -16.69 8.56 11.47
C ASP A 253 -15.75 7.34 11.57
N VAL A 254 -14.85 7.20 10.59
CA VAL A 254 -13.81 6.18 10.55
C VAL A 254 -12.88 6.26 11.76
N PHE A 255 -12.50 7.48 12.16
CA PHE A 255 -11.62 7.70 13.30
C PHE A 255 -12.31 7.34 14.61
N LEU A 256 -13.50 7.89 14.86
CA LEU A 256 -14.24 7.68 16.10
C LEU A 256 -14.57 6.20 16.30
N GLU A 257 -15.16 5.54 15.31
CA GLU A 257 -15.46 4.09 15.36
C GLU A 257 -14.19 3.26 15.58
N GLY A 258 -13.09 3.63 14.92
CA GLY A 258 -11.80 2.95 15.10
C GLY A 258 -11.19 3.13 16.49
N THR A 259 -11.27 4.33 17.07
CA THR A 259 -10.73 4.64 18.40
C THR A 259 -11.61 4.14 19.55
N GLU A 260 -12.92 4.05 19.35
CA GLU A 260 -13.86 3.42 20.28
C GLU A 260 -13.54 1.93 20.40
N ALA A 261 -13.50 1.21 19.26
CA ALA A 261 -13.12 -0.20 19.22
C ALA A 261 -11.72 -0.46 19.80
N LEU A 262 -10.78 0.46 19.58
CA LEU A 262 -9.44 0.38 20.19
C LEU A 262 -9.50 0.52 21.72
N THR A 263 -10.38 1.36 22.25
CA THR A 263 -10.53 1.58 23.69
C THR A 263 -11.19 0.39 24.36
N GLU A 264 -12.16 -0.25 23.69
CA GLU A 264 -12.84 -1.45 24.19
C GLU A 264 -11.98 -2.71 24.10
N THR A 265 -11.27 -2.91 22.99
CA THR A 265 -10.60 -4.18 22.68
C THR A 265 -9.07 -4.14 22.82
N GLY A 266 -8.47 -2.94 22.88
CA GLY A 266 -7.02 -2.73 22.83
C GLY A 266 -6.40 -3.00 21.45
N LYS A 267 -7.19 -3.31 20.41
CA LYS A 267 -6.70 -3.69 19.08
C LYS A 267 -6.84 -2.55 18.07
N TYR A 268 -5.79 -2.33 17.27
CA TYR A 268 -5.78 -1.31 16.19
C TYR A 268 -6.44 -1.79 14.90
N THR A 269 -6.67 -3.10 14.77
CA THR A 269 -7.11 -3.77 13.53
C THR A 269 -8.34 -3.12 12.91
N LYS A 270 -9.30 -2.69 13.72
CA LYS A 270 -10.55 -2.08 13.25
C LYS A 270 -10.29 -0.70 12.63
N LEU A 271 -9.50 0.16 13.29
CA LEU A 271 -9.10 1.47 12.75
C LEU A 271 -8.33 1.32 11.43
N GLU A 272 -7.35 0.40 11.38
CA GLU A 272 -6.58 0.14 10.17
C GLU A 272 -7.47 -0.32 9.00
N LYS A 273 -8.42 -1.21 9.29
CA LYS A 273 -9.40 -1.68 8.30
C LYS A 273 -10.31 -0.55 7.80
N LEU A 274 -10.84 0.29 8.69
CA LEU A 274 -11.74 1.38 8.30
C LEU A 274 -11.02 2.43 7.44
N LEU A 275 -9.75 2.75 7.74
CA LEU A 275 -8.93 3.65 6.93
C LEU A 275 -8.60 3.04 5.56
N ASP A 276 -8.21 1.76 5.50
CA ASP A 276 -8.02 1.04 4.23
C ASP A 276 -9.31 1.02 3.39
N ASN A 277 -10.48 0.81 4.03
CA ASN A 277 -11.78 0.84 3.35
C ASN A 277 -12.13 2.22 2.81
N LYS A 278 -11.81 3.29 3.55
CA LYS A 278 -12.03 4.67 3.09
C LYS A 278 -11.21 4.99 1.83
N LEU A 279 -9.97 4.50 1.75
CA LEU A 279 -9.18 4.58 0.51
C LEU A 279 -9.87 3.83 -0.63
N MET A 280 -10.39 2.63 -0.36
CA MET A 280 -11.09 1.83 -1.36
C MET A 280 -12.39 2.50 -1.85
N GLN A 281 -13.10 3.23 -0.99
CA GLN A 281 -14.27 4.02 -1.39
C GLN A 281 -13.91 5.13 -2.38
N HIS A 282 -12.77 5.82 -2.18
CA HIS A 282 -12.24 6.76 -3.17
C HIS A 282 -11.92 6.05 -4.48
N VAL A 283 -11.26 4.89 -4.44
CA VAL A 283 -10.91 4.11 -5.63
C VAL A 283 -12.15 3.64 -6.41
N LYS A 284 -13.22 3.24 -5.70
CA LYS A 284 -14.53 2.90 -6.30
C LYS A 284 -15.16 4.08 -7.04
N SER A 285 -14.87 5.33 -6.65
CA SER A 285 -15.37 6.51 -7.36
C SER A 285 -14.91 6.56 -8.83
N ALA A 286 -13.73 5.99 -9.15
CA ALA A 286 -13.22 5.89 -10.51
C ALA A 286 -14.13 5.07 -11.45
N LYS A 287 -15.01 4.21 -10.91
CA LYS A 287 -16.00 3.47 -11.71
C LYS A 287 -17.08 4.37 -12.31
N TYR A 288 -17.32 5.54 -11.69
CA TYR A 288 -18.36 6.49 -12.10
C TYR A 288 -17.80 7.65 -12.94
N VAL A 289 -16.47 7.75 -13.06
CA VAL A 289 -15.80 8.68 -13.98
C VAL A 289 -15.94 8.13 -15.41
N PRO A 290 -16.17 8.98 -16.43
CA PRO A 290 -16.24 8.53 -17.82
C PRO A 290 -15.03 7.65 -18.20
N PRO A 291 -15.22 6.53 -18.92
CA PRO A 291 -14.24 5.46 -19.11
C PRO A 291 -13.15 5.81 -20.15
N TYR A 292 -12.61 7.02 -20.07
CA TYR A 292 -11.66 7.58 -21.04
C TYR A 292 -10.44 8.19 -20.34
N GLY A 293 -10.18 7.85 -19.07
CA GLY A 293 -9.15 8.51 -18.29
C GLY A 293 -8.17 7.54 -17.62
N ILE A 294 -7.02 8.07 -17.24
CA ILE A 294 -5.98 7.37 -16.47
C ILE A 294 -6.53 6.79 -15.16
N GLU A 295 -7.61 7.36 -14.61
CA GLU A 295 -8.32 6.94 -13.41
C GLU A 295 -8.82 5.50 -13.49
N THR A 296 -9.26 5.04 -14.67
CA THR A 296 -9.73 3.65 -14.82
C THR A 296 -8.59 2.67 -14.63
N LEU A 297 -7.42 2.94 -15.23
CA LEU A 297 -6.24 2.09 -15.11
C LEU A 297 -5.66 2.15 -13.69
N ALA A 298 -5.55 3.37 -13.13
CA ALA A 298 -5.04 3.57 -11.78
C ALA A 298 -5.96 2.92 -10.73
N GLY A 299 -7.27 3.09 -10.88
CA GLY A 299 -8.26 2.48 -10.00
C GLY A 299 -8.21 0.96 -10.04
N TYR A 300 -8.01 0.38 -11.22
CA TYR A 300 -7.83 -1.07 -11.36
C TYR A 300 -6.54 -1.57 -10.69
N LEU A 301 -5.41 -0.89 -10.87
CA LEU A 301 -4.15 -1.28 -10.20
C LEU A 301 -4.29 -1.26 -8.68
N ILE A 302 -4.78 -0.16 -8.12
CA ILE A 302 -4.98 -0.01 -6.68
C ILE A 302 -5.95 -1.09 -6.16
N ALA A 303 -7.00 -1.38 -6.93
CA ALA A 303 -7.96 -2.41 -6.60
C ALA A 303 -7.34 -3.81 -6.60
N LYS A 304 -6.47 -4.12 -7.57
CA LYS A 304 -5.74 -5.39 -7.65
C LYS A 304 -4.73 -5.55 -6.53
N ASP A 305 -4.03 -4.48 -6.14
CA ASP A 305 -3.13 -4.52 -4.98
C ASP A 305 -3.90 -4.82 -3.68
N ASN A 306 -5.09 -4.23 -3.50
CA ASN A 306 -5.94 -4.54 -2.37
C ASN A 306 -6.53 -5.96 -2.44
N GLU A 307 -6.88 -6.44 -3.62
CA GLU A 307 -7.34 -7.81 -3.85
C GLU A 307 -6.27 -8.84 -3.45
N ILE A 308 -5.03 -8.63 -3.91
CA ILE A 308 -3.87 -9.45 -3.54
C ILE A 308 -3.64 -9.41 -2.02
N LYS A 309 -3.78 -8.24 -1.39
CA LYS A 309 -3.72 -8.09 0.07
C LYS A 309 -4.81 -8.88 0.79
N ILE A 310 -6.05 -8.87 0.28
CA ILE A 310 -7.17 -9.65 0.83
C ILE A 310 -6.87 -11.15 0.71
N ALA A 311 -6.46 -11.60 -0.48
CA ALA A 311 -6.09 -13.01 -0.71
C ALA A 311 -4.97 -13.44 0.25
N ARG A 312 -3.90 -12.65 0.39
CA ARG A 312 -2.81 -12.91 1.35
C ARG A 312 -3.31 -13.04 2.78
N ILE A 313 -4.19 -12.14 3.24
CA ILE A 313 -4.74 -12.20 4.61
C ILE A 313 -5.52 -13.51 4.84
N ILE A 314 -6.33 -13.93 3.86
CA ILE A 314 -7.14 -15.14 3.97
C ILE A 314 -6.24 -16.39 3.99
N LEU A 315 -5.29 -16.48 3.05
CA LEU A 315 -4.38 -17.62 2.92
C LEU A 315 -3.42 -17.72 4.11
N ALA A 316 -2.83 -16.60 4.54
CA ALA A 316 -1.99 -16.56 5.75
C ALA A 316 -2.80 -16.95 6.99
N GLY A 317 -4.04 -16.46 7.13
CA GLY A 317 -4.93 -16.83 8.23
C GLY A 317 -5.22 -18.33 8.27
N LYS A 318 -5.47 -18.94 7.10
CA LYS A 318 -5.67 -20.40 6.99
C LYS A 318 -4.43 -21.20 7.32
N THR A 319 -3.26 -20.78 6.82
CA THR A 319 -1.97 -21.41 7.11
C THR A 319 -1.70 -21.40 8.62
N ALA A 320 -2.05 -20.30 9.29
CA ALA A 320 -1.90 -20.15 10.73
C ALA A 320 -3.02 -20.83 11.56
N GLY A 321 -3.98 -21.51 10.92
CA GLY A 321 -5.10 -22.17 11.62
C GLY A 321 -6.07 -21.21 12.32
N ILE A 322 -6.14 -19.95 11.88
CA ILE A 322 -7.02 -18.92 12.45
C ILE A 322 -8.47 -19.22 12.07
N SER A 323 -9.40 -19.00 12.99
CA SER A 323 -10.82 -19.25 12.74
C SER A 323 -11.38 -18.34 11.63
N PRO A 324 -12.35 -18.81 10.83
CA PRO A 324 -13.01 -18.02 9.79
C PRO A 324 -13.51 -16.64 10.26
N GLU A 325 -14.04 -16.57 11.48
CA GLU A 325 -14.57 -15.34 12.08
C GLU A 325 -13.46 -14.30 12.29
N LEU A 326 -12.31 -14.73 12.81
CA LEU A 326 -11.15 -13.86 13.04
C LEU A 326 -10.45 -13.45 11.74
N ILE A 327 -10.56 -14.25 10.67
CA ILE A 327 -10.11 -13.85 9.33
C ILE A 327 -11.06 -12.78 8.79
N ARG A 328 -12.37 -13.00 8.87
CA ARG A 328 -13.42 -12.08 8.40
C ARG A 328 -13.34 -10.70 9.06
N GLU A 329 -12.97 -10.64 10.34
CA GLU A 329 -12.68 -9.37 11.02
C GLU A 329 -11.57 -8.55 10.34
N ARG A 330 -10.53 -9.23 9.82
CA ARG A 330 -9.34 -8.63 9.20
C ARG A 330 -9.49 -8.34 7.71
N VAL A 331 -10.41 -9.00 7.00
CA VAL A 331 -10.62 -8.80 5.56
C VAL A 331 -11.17 -7.40 5.29
N ARG A 332 -10.55 -6.68 4.36
CA ARG A 332 -10.95 -5.33 3.91
C ARG A 332 -12.08 -5.40 2.87
N GLU A 333 -12.67 -4.25 2.55
CA GLU A 333 -13.63 -4.15 1.45
C GLU A 333 -13.00 -4.55 0.10
N THR A 334 -13.74 -5.32 -0.69
CA THR A 334 -13.41 -5.61 -2.08
C THR A 334 -13.74 -4.41 -2.97
N TYR A 335 -13.05 -4.31 -4.10
CA TYR A 335 -13.30 -3.26 -5.09
C TYR A 335 -14.62 -3.47 -5.84
N VAL A 336 -14.89 -4.72 -6.24
CA VAL A 336 -16.10 -5.15 -6.97
C VAL A 336 -17.18 -5.64 -6.03
#